data_AF-A0A0A2MVI1-F1
#
_entry.id   AF-A0A0A2MVI1-F1
#
_cell.length_a   1.000
_cell.length_b   1.000
_cell.length_c   1.000
_cell.angle_alpha   90.00
_cell.angle_beta   90.00
_cell.angle_gamma   90.00
#
_symmetry.space_group_name_H-M   'P 1'
#
loop_
_entity.id
_entity.type
_entity.pdbx_description
1 polymer ?
#
loop_
_entity_poly.entity_id
_entity_poly.type
_entity_poly.pdbx_seq_one_letter_code
_entity_poly.pdbx_strand_id
1 'polypeptide(L)'
;MNKSGPIIIIEDDLDDQEMLSEVFNELDYKNEIIFFGDGEQALNYLINTDVEPFIIFSDINMPKLNGMELRAKVHQNEDLRLKSIPYLFFSTVAEQENVIDAYSKSVQGFFIKPSNFNDLKNIIKTIVEYWLMCVSPNYIK
;
A
#
# COMPACT_ATOMS: atom_id res chain seq x y z
N MET A 1 -3.71 -1.32 -13.32
CA MET A 1 -4.08 -1.99 -12.07
C MET A 1 -4.66 -3.36 -12.36
N ASN A 2 -4.01 -4.41 -11.85
CA ASN A 2 -4.47 -5.78 -11.93
C ASN A 2 -5.31 -6.09 -10.68
N LYS A 3 -6.64 -6.29 -10.83
CA LYS A 3 -7.55 -6.53 -9.69
C LYS A 3 -7.33 -7.88 -9.00
N SER A 4 -6.68 -8.81 -9.66
CA SER A 4 -6.30 -10.13 -9.12
C SER A 4 -4.85 -10.18 -8.67
N GLY A 5 -4.11 -9.08 -8.79
CA GLY A 5 -2.72 -8.97 -8.37
C GLY A 5 -2.58 -8.96 -6.84
N PRO A 6 -1.37 -9.13 -6.32
CA PRO A 6 -1.14 -9.15 -4.88
C PRO A 6 -1.46 -7.80 -4.23
N ILE A 7 -1.89 -7.85 -2.97
CA ILE A 7 -1.93 -6.69 -2.07
C ILE A 7 -0.60 -6.64 -1.35
N ILE A 8 0.12 -5.55 -1.54
CA ILE A 8 1.42 -5.34 -0.90
C ILE A 8 1.24 -4.46 0.32
N ILE A 9 1.79 -4.91 1.45
CA ILE A 9 1.79 -4.17 2.71
C ILE A 9 3.25 -3.97 3.14
N ILE A 10 3.62 -2.72 3.37
CA ILE A 10 4.97 -2.32 3.74
C ILE A 10 4.89 -1.71 5.13
N GLU A 11 5.32 -2.50 6.11
CA GLU A 11 5.07 -2.30 7.54
C GLU A 11 6.21 -2.94 8.32
N ASP A 12 6.98 -2.21 9.12
CA ASP A 12 8.10 -2.78 9.88
C ASP A 12 7.70 -3.32 11.26
N ASP A 13 6.52 -2.92 11.76
CA ASP A 13 6.00 -3.40 13.04
C ASP A 13 5.31 -4.77 12.89
N LEU A 14 5.79 -5.77 13.63
CA LEU A 14 5.28 -7.14 13.55
C LEU A 14 3.86 -7.30 14.12
N ASP A 15 3.50 -6.52 15.13
CA ASP A 15 2.17 -6.58 15.74
C ASP A 15 1.13 -6.01 14.75
N ASP A 16 1.47 -4.91 14.07
CA ASP A 16 0.64 -4.35 12.99
C ASP A 16 0.52 -5.32 11.80
N GLN A 17 1.61 -6.01 11.41
CA GLN A 17 1.55 -7.05 10.37
C GLN A 17 0.63 -8.21 10.75
N GLU A 18 0.69 -8.70 12.00
CA GLU A 18 -0.17 -9.77 12.50
C GLU A 18 -1.63 -9.34 12.49
N MET A 19 -1.93 -8.14 13.02
CA MET A 19 -3.28 -7.58 13.04
C MET A 19 -3.86 -7.38 11.63
N LEU A 20 -3.05 -6.88 10.69
CA LEU A 20 -3.45 -6.76 9.28
C LEU A 20 -3.69 -8.14 8.65
N SER A 21 -2.84 -9.13 8.94
CA SER A 21 -3.00 -10.49 8.44
C SER A 21 -4.33 -11.11 8.90
N GLU A 22 -4.67 -10.95 10.17
CA GLU A 22 -5.97 -11.39 10.72
C GLU A 22 -7.14 -10.68 10.02
N VAL A 23 -7.05 -9.36 9.79
CA VAL A 23 -8.07 -8.61 9.07
C VAL A 23 -8.25 -9.11 7.64
N PHE A 24 -7.17 -9.32 6.90
CA PHE A 24 -7.24 -9.82 5.53
C PHE A 24 -7.78 -11.25 5.47
N ASN A 25 -7.46 -12.09 6.46
CA ASN A 25 -8.02 -13.44 6.60
C ASN A 25 -9.54 -13.41 6.86
N GLU A 26 -10.04 -12.52 7.71
CA GLU A 26 -11.50 -12.37 7.93
C GLU A 26 -12.25 -11.85 6.71
N LEU A 27 -11.62 -10.98 5.91
CA LEU A 27 -12.22 -10.39 4.72
C LEU A 27 -12.25 -11.36 3.52
N ASP A 28 -11.47 -12.44 3.56
CA ASP A 28 -11.44 -13.54 2.57
C ASP A 28 -11.25 -13.04 1.12
N TYR A 29 -10.35 -12.06 0.94
CA TYR A 29 -9.96 -11.62 -0.40
C TYR A 29 -9.06 -12.66 -1.07
N LYS A 30 -9.30 -12.91 -2.36
CA LYS A 30 -8.54 -13.89 -3.16
C LYS A 30 -7.13 -13.44 -3.53
N ASN A 31 -6.82 -12.16 -3.33
CA ASN A 31 -5.53 -11.58 -3.63
C ASN A 31 -4.48 -12.15 -2.67
N GLU A 32 -3.30 -12.49 -3.19
CA GLU A 32 -2.16 -12.83 -2.34
C GLU A 32 -1.77 -11.60 -1.51
N ILE A 33 -1.55 -11.78 -0.20
CA ILE A 33 -1.08 -10.72 0.68
C ILE A 33 0.42 -10.89 0.87
N ILE A 34 1.19 -9.86 0.51
CA ILE A 34 2.66 -9.86 0.60
C ILE A 34 3.10 -8.76 1.55
N PHE A 35 3.81 -9.14 2.61
CA PHE A 35 4.37 -8.22 3.59
C PHE A 35 5.85 -7.95 3.33
N PHE A 36 6.25 -6.70 3.52
CA PHE A 36 7.64 -6.27 3.56
C PHE A 36 7.88 -5.44 4.83
N GLY A 37 8.87 -5.85 5.64
CA GLY A 37 9.31 -5.10 6.82
C GLY A 37 10.28 -3.96 6.52
N ASP A 38 10.56 -3.71 5.24
CA ASP A 38 11.64 -2.83 4.82
C ASP A 38 11.37 -2.28 3.41
N GLY A 39 11.48 -0.96 3.27
CA GLY A 39 11.21 -0.28 2.01
C GLY A 39 12.18 -0.65 0.88
N GLU A 40 13.44 -1.00 1.18
CA GLU A 40 14.40 -1.44 0.16
C GLU A 40 14.04 -2.81 -0.39
N GLN A 41 13.59 -3.73 0.47
CA GLN A 41 13.10 -5.05 0.04
C GLN A 41 11.88 -4.92 -0.85
N ALA A 42 10.91 -4.08 -0.46
CA ALA A 42 9.72 -3.81 -1.26
C ALA A 42 10.09 -3.20 -2.62
N LEU A 43 10.98 -2.20 -2.64
CA LEU A 43 11.45 -1.58 -3.88
C LEU A 43 12.14 -2.59 -4.80
N ASN A 44 13.03 -3.40 -4.24
CA ASN A 44 13.77 -4.42 -4.98
C ASN A 44 12.83 -5.47 -5.58
N TYR A 45 11.79 -5.88 -4.83
CA TYR A 45 10.76 -6.78 -5.33
C TYR A 45 9.95 -6.14 -6.48
N LEU A 46 9.52 -4.89 -6.32
CA LEU A 46 8.74 -4.18 -7.34
C LEU A 46 9.52 -3.97 -8.64
N ILE A 47 10.82 -3.67 -8.57
CA ILE A 47 11.67 -3.39 -9.73
C ILE A 47 12.10 -4.68 -10.46
N ASN A 48 12.48 -5.72 -9.72
CA ASN A 48 13.11 -6.90 -10.33
C ASN A 48 12.13 -8.02 -10.67
N THR A 49 10.83 -7.78 -10.51
CA THR A 49 9.79 -8.76 -10.86
C THR A 49 8.77 -8.15 -11.81
N ASP A 50 8.13 -9.01 -12.60
CA ASP A 50 7.02 -8.63 -13.46
C ASP A 50 5.69 -8.54 -12.69
N VAL A 51 5.75 -8.42 -11.35
CA VAL A 51 4.55 -8.33 -10.51
C VAL A 51 3.71 -7.12 -10.91
N GLU A 52 2.40 -7.31 -10.97
CA GLU A 52 1.42 -6.23 -11.11
C GLU A 52 0.54 -6.21 -9.85
N PRO A 53 0.94 -5.47 -8.81
CA PRO A 53 0.17 -5.38 -7.58
C PRO A 53 -1.21 -4.77 -7.84
N PHE A 54 -2.19 -5.25 -7.08
CA PHE A 54 -3.51 -4.62 -7.04
C PHE A 54 -3.43 -3.26 -6.35
N ILE A 55 -2.78 -3.21 -5.18
CA ILE A 55 -2.65 -2.01 -4.35
C ILE A 55 -1.45 -2.14 -3.42
N ILE A 56 -0.85 -1.01 -3.05
CA ILE A 56 0.24 -0.91 -2.08
C ILE A 56 -0.23 -0.08 -0.88
N PHE A 57 -0.11 -0.65 0.31
CA PHE A 57 -0.19 0.05 1.60
C PHE A 57 1.23 0.22 2.14
N SER A 58 1.60 1.43 2.51
CA SER A 58 2.94 1.73 3.03
C SER A 58 2.84 2.55 4.30
N ASP A 59 3.46 2.10 5.37
CA ASP A 59 3.79 3.02 6.47
C ASP A 59 4.78 4.08 5.95
N ILE A 60 4.76 5.24 6.58
CA ILE A 60 5.71 6.33 6.40
C ILE A 60 6.91 6.11 7.31
N ASN A 61 6.67 5.72 8.56
CA ASN A 61 7.67 5.74 9.62
C ASN A 61 8.43 4.41 9.71
N MET A 62 9.11 4.03 8.63
CA MET A 62 9.92 2.82 8.58
C MET A 62 11.42 3.14 8.71
N PRO A 63 12.22 2.25 9.31
CA PRO A 63 13.67 2.39 9.37
C PRO A 63 14.30 2.25 7.98
N LYS A 64 15.48 2.87 7.82
CA LYS A 64 16.30 2.90 6.58
C LYS A 64 15.65 3.68 5.44
N LEU A 65 14.73 3.07 4.68
CA LEU A 65 14.04 3.71 3.56
C LEU A 65 12.60 4.00 3.99
N ASN A 66 12.34 5.26 4.30
CA ASN A 66 11.02 5.65 4.77
C ASN A 66 9.99 5.58 3.63
N GLY A 67 8.70 5.52 3.97
CA GLY A 67 7.63 5.37 2.97
C GLY A 67 7.58 6.49 1.94
N MET A 68 7.97 7.71 2.33
CA MET A 68 7.99 8.88 1.43
C MET A 68 9.09 8.76 0.36
N GLU A 69 10.28 8.34 0.76
CA GLU A 69 11.41 8.08 -0.12
C GLU A 69 11.13 6.90 -1.04
N LEU A 70 10.52 5.84 -0.50
CA LEU A 70 10.07 4.69 -1.27
C LEU A 70 9.08 5.11 -2.35
N ARG A 71 8.04 5.88 -2.00
CA ARG A 71 7.08 6.42 -2.97
C ARG A 71 7.78 7.25 -4.04
N ALA A 72 8.74 8.09 -3.68
CA ALA A 72 9.49 8.88 -4.65
C ALA A 72 10.27 7.98 -5.64
N LYS A 73 10.95 6.94 -5.14
CA LYS A 73 11.68 5.98 -5.99
C LYS A 73 10.74 5.18 -6.90
N VAL A 74 9.62 4.68 -6.37
CA VAL A 74 8.57 4.00 -7.15
C VAL A 74 8.02 4.92 -8.23
N HIS A 75 7.76 6.18 -7.88
CA HIS A 75 7.26 7.17 -8.84
C HIS A 75 8.30 7.54 -9.90
N GLN A 76 9.60 7.51 -9.60
CA GLN A 76 10.66 7.81 -10.58
C GLN A 76 10.92 6.67 -11.58
N ASN A 77 10.51 5.44 -11.26
CA ASN A 77 10.63 4.30 -12.17
C ASN A 77 9.52 4.30 -13.25
N GLU A 78 9.90 4.31 -14.53
CA GLU A 78 8.96 4.36 -15.67
C GLU A 78 8.02 3.15 -15.74
N ASP A 79 8.56 1.95 -15.60
CA ASP A 79 7.78 0.71 -15.70
C ASP A 79 6.74 0.61 -14.58
N LEU A 80 7.11 0.98 -13.36
CA LEU A 80 6.18 1.02 -12.22
C LEU A 80 5.10 2.07 -12.38
N ARG A 81 5.42 3.25 -12.94
CA ARG A 81 4.40 4.26 -13.28
C ARG A 81 3.39 3.72 -14.29
N LEU A 82 3.86 3.03 -15.32
CA LEU A 82 2.99 2.46 -16.36
C LEU A 82 2.01 1.43 -15.79
N LYS A 83 2.39 0.68 -14.74
CA LYS A 83 1.50 -0.27 -14.07
C LYS A 83 0.28 0.40 -13.39
N SER A 84 0.32 1.71 -13.15
CA SER A 84 -0.78 2.49 -12.54
C SER A 84 -1.26 1.88 -11.22
N ILE A 85 -0.31 1.53 -10.35
CA ILE A 85 -0.57 0.89 -9.06
C ILE A 85 -1.03 1.96 -8.07
N PRO A 86 -2.21 1.82 -7.42
CA PRO A 86 -2.59 2.69 -6.33
C PRO A 86 -1.62 2.51 -5.17
N TYR A 87 -1.09 3.63 -4.67
CA TYR A 87 -0.19 3.65 -3.53
C TYR A 87 -0.80 4.51 -2.44
N LEU A 88 -1.03 3.91 -1.28
CA LEU A 88 -1.65 4.52 -0.14
C LEU A 88 -0.66 4.57 1.01
N PHE A 89 -0.62 5.70 1.70
CA PHE A 89 0.03 5.76 3.00
C PHE A 89 -0.93 5.27 4.08
N PHE A 90 -0.41 4.42 4.96
CA PHE A 90 -1.14 3.88 6.10
C PHE A 90 -0.25 3.91 7.34
N SER A 91 -0.42 4.91 8.20
CA SER A 91 0.51 5.19 9.30
C SER A 91 -0.22 5.46 10.62
N THR A 92 0.42 5.17 11.74
CA THR A 92 -0.14 5.36 13.10
C THR A 92 -0.30 6.84 13.45
N VAL A 93 0.54 7.70 12.89
CA VAL A 93 0.52 9.14 13.16
C VAL A 93 0.35 9.94 11.87
N ALA A 94 -0.44 11.01 11.97
CA ALA A 94 -0.59 12.01 10.92
C ALA A 94 0.02 13.32 11.40
N GLU A 95 1.35 13.41 11.42
CA GLU A 95 1.98 14.71 11.58
C GLU A 95 1.64 15.59 10.38
N GLN A 96 1.24 16.83 10.63
CA GLN A 96 0.68 17.72 9.60
C GLN A 96 1.64 17.93 8.42
N GLU A 97 2.95 17.95 8.67
CA GLU A 97 3.98 18.01 7.63
C GLU A 97 4.02 16.74 6.77
N ASN A 98 3.90 15.55 7.37
CA ASN A 98 3.83 14.27 6.64
C ASN A 98 2.58 14.20 5.76
N VAL A 99 1.45 14.76 6.21
CA VAL A 99 0.23 14.83 5.39
C VAL A 99 0.43 15.80 4.21
N ILE A 100 0.96 17.00 4.45
CA ILE A 100 1.22 17.98 3.39
C ILE A 100 2.21 17.42 2.35
N ASP A 101 3.30 16.80 2.79
CA ASP A 101 4.31 16.20 1.91
C ASP A 101 3.75 15.00 1.13
N ALA A 102 2.94 14.15 1.76
CA ALA A 102 2.24 13.05 1.08
C ALA A 102 1.37 13.53 -0.07
N TYR A 103 0.53 14.54 0.18
CA TYR A 103 -0.38 15.06 -0.85
C TYR A 103 0.37 15.84 -1.94
N SER A 104 1.51 16.48 -1.61
CA SER A 104 2.38 17.11 -2.61
C SER A 104 2.95 16.12 -3.63
N LYS A 105 3.06 14.84 -3.25
CA LYS A 105 3.61 13.73 -4.06
C LYS A 105 2.55 12.95 -4.86
N SER A 106 1.35 13.50 -5.04
CA SER A 106 0.25 12.85 -5.80
C SER A 106 -0.06 11.44 -5.30
N VAL A 107 -0.15 11.29 -3.98
CA VAL A 107 -0.55 10.04 -3.33
C VAL A 107 -2.06 9.86 -3.45
N GLN A 108 -2.50 8.63 -3.68
CA GLN A 108 -3.91 8.32 -3.93
C GLN A 108 -4.77 8.30 -2.65
N GLY A 109 -4.13 8.21 -1.48
CA GLY A 109 -4.79 8.34 -0.19
C GLY A 109 -3.80 8.25 0.98
N PHE A 110 -4.14 8.92 2.07
CA PHE A 110 -3.45 8.85 3.35
C PHE A 110 -4.48 8.41 4.38
N PHE A 111 -4.18 7.34 5.10
CA PHE A 111 -5.05 6.74 6.10
C PHE A 111 -4.30 6.60 7.41
N ILE A 112 -4.98 6.91 8.52
CA ILE A 112 -4.45 6.68 9.86
C ILE A 112 -4.82 5.27 10.29
N LYS A 113 -3.87 4.51 10.83
CA LYS A 113 -4.14 3.19 11.40
C LYS A 113 -5.10 3.34 12.60
N PRO A 114 -6.28 2.73 12.58
CA PRO A 114 -7.18 2.79 13.71
C PRO A 114 -6.66 1.87 14.83
N SER A 115 -6.92 2.27 16.07
CA SER A 115 -6.45 1.54 17.26
C SER A 115 -7.24 0.28 17.60
N ASN A 116 -8.29 -0.04 16.85
CA ASN A 116 -9.11 -1.23 17.08
C ASN A 116 -9.35 -2.01 15.79
N PHE A 117 -9.49 -3.33 15.99
CA PHE A 117 -9.61 -4.31 14.92
C PHE A 117 -10.80 -4.08 13.98
N ASN A 118 -11.97 -3.75 14.53
CA ASN A 118 -13.17 -3.57 13.71
C ASN A 118 -13.06 -2.35 12.80
N ASP A 119 -12.51 -1.25 13.29
CA ASP A 119 -12.27 -0.07 12.47
C ASP A 119 -11.18 -0.33 11.42
N LEU A 120 -10.13 -1.08 11.77
CA LEU A 120 -9.09 -1.49 10.81
C LEU A 120 -9.72 -2.29 9.67
N LYS A 121 -10.51 -3.30 10.01
CA LYS A 121 -11.25 -4.12 9.06
C LYS A 121 -12.17 -3.29 8.16
N ASN A 122 -12.92 -2.35 8.74
CA ASN A 122 -13.82 -1.49 7.98
C ASN A 122 -13.06 -0.57 7.01
N ILE A 123 -11.94 0.00 7.43
CA ILE A 123 -11.09 0.86 6.59
C ILE A 123 -10.51 0.03 5.43
N ILE A 124 -9.86 -1.11 5.73
CA ILE A 124 -9.28 -1.98 4.71
C ILE A 124 -10.35 -2.44 3.71
N LYS A 125 -11.52 -2.86 4.21
CA LYS A 125 -12.66 -3.24 3.37
C LYS A 125 -13.07 -2.11 2.43
N THR A 126 -13.28 -0.91 2.98
CA THR A 126 -13.70 0.25 2.20
C THR A 126 -12.71 0.58 1.10
N ILE A 127 -11.41 0.55 1.42
CA ILE A 127 -10.33 0.79 0.47
C ILE A 127 -10.36 -0.26 -0.64
N VAL A 128 -10.26 -1.54 -0.29
CA VAL A 128 -10.20 -2.62 -1.27
C VAL A 128 -11.43 -2.61 -2.19
N GLU A 129 -12.63 -2.47 -1.62
CA GLU A 129 -13.88 -2.40 -2.40
C GLU A 129 -13.91 -1.19 -3.34
N TYR A 130 -13.47 -0.01 -2.89
CA TYR A 130 -13.40 1.18 -3.75
C TYR A 130 -12.52 0.91 -4.99
N TRP A 131 -11.29 0.40 -4.81
CA TRP A 131 -10.40 0.13 -5.93
C TRP A 131 -10.84 -1.08 -6.78
N LEU A 132 -11.57 -2.05 -6.20
CA LEU A 132 -12.22 -3.11 -6.98
C LEU A 132 -13.32 -2.57 -7.89
N MET A 133 -14.00 -1.48 -7.53
CA MET A 133 -14.99 -0.82 -8.39
C MET A 133 -14.37 0.11 -9.43
N CYS A 134 -13.18 0.67 -9.17
CA CYS A 134 -12.53 1.59 -10.10
C CYS A 134 -12.17 0.95 -11.45
N VAL A 135 -12.23 1.77 -12.51
CA VAL A 135 -11.63 1.46 -13.81
C VAL A 135 -10.20 2.01 -13.80
N SER A 136 -9.24 1.22 -14.27
CA SER A 136 -7.84 1.66 -14.39
C SER A 136 -7.41 1.67 -15.86
N PRO A 137 -6.41 2.48 -16.25
CA PRO A 137 -5.92 2.54 -17.63
C PRO A 137 -5.50 1.18 -18.19
N ASN A 138 -4.93 0.31 -17.34
CA ASN A 138 -4.50 -1.04 -17.73
C ASN A 138 -5.61 -2.10 -17.65
N TYR A 139 -6.86 -1.72 -17.33
CA TYR A 139 -8.00 -2.64 -17.31
C TYR A 139 -8.40 -3.10 -18.73
N ILE A 140 -7.94 -2.39 -19.77
CA ILE A 140 -8.25 -2.65 -21.19
C ILE A 140 -7.09 -3.41 -21.87
N LYS A 141 -6.45 -4.34 -21.17
CA LYS A 141 -5.54 -5.30 -21.80
C LYS A 141 -6.27 -6.60 -22.12
#